data_AF-A0A6J0X6Y0-F1
#
_entry.id   AF-A0A6J0X6Y0-F1
#
_cell.length_a   1.000
_cell.length_b   1.000
_cell.length_c   1.000
_cell.angle_alpha   90.00
_cell.angle_beta   90.00
_cell.angle_gamma   90.00
#
_symmetry.space_group_name_H-M   'P 1'
#
loop_
_entity.id
_entity.type
_entity.pdbx_description
1 polymer ?
#
loop_
_entity_poly.entity_id
_entity_poly.type
_entity_poly.pdbx_seq_one_letter_code
_entity_poly.pdbx_strand_id
1 'polypeptide(L)'
;MKIRNEAEMEEQIQELKTITRLQDQCRALQIQSVKEKTVKNKATLAHLRSNIRRKSQEWASAKKYDQWTISRACGKDVPMRLANSRCTMEVAREKLRKYVFDRVNVHNVLIHLVRRRGRKLESMQLELAGLKSQPDATKEELRLRQVIRQLENNIEKTTIKITTSQNIHFLYMDLLDHLKKKLAGYPTELDKLQNLVADYCMELSDMTVMSKDAMMITDEVKMNMSQGEATFIEERRARENRLNQQKKLIDKIHTKETSEKYRRGRQDLDFPSNLMGPETLKVKRREASKADVEYQTNVTALVEKVKTAVQCSHLWDIAGRFLAQKSTEEDLELQMEDCEEKRAQLEALMKKLEIEEAMLKFRQTPSSVSFKSVEKKMSDMLKEEEDRLQLAHSNMTKSQKLLLTIETGIDNLYIRLMGIPLPTGQKEAAPSTTLDMYSKLAYCEGRLLYLADQVQILAGTEEVNTKVRDALESSTLKEKQNTRISFEEMEEDVIETFQFADVDHSYVPSRAEIKKQGQRLIEEKLKVAKKKKK
;
A
#
# COMPACT_ATOMS: atom_id res chain seq x y z
N MET A 1 6.72 16.12 174.90
CA MET A 1 6.49 15.60 173.53
C MET A 1 5.99 16.74 172.64
N LYS A 2 6.88 17.66 172.21
CA LYS A 2 6.50 18.82 171.34
C LYS A 2 7.68 19.55 170.66
N ILE A 3 8.90 19.45 171.17
CA ILE A 3 10.04 20.30 170.76
C ILE A 3 10.84 19.76 169.54
N ARG A 4 10.68 18.48 169.15
CA ARG A 4 11.37 17.95 167.94
C ARG A 4 10.69 18.35 166.63
N ASN A 5 9.36 18.44 166.63
CA ASN A 5 8.56 18.66 165.43
C ASN A 5 8.81 20.03 164.78
N GLU A 6 9.17 21.06 165.54
CA GLU A 6 9.42 22.41 164.99
C GLU A 6 10.74 22.47 164.21
N ALA A 7 11.77 21.75 164.67
CA ALA A 7 13.04 21.64 163.95
C ALA A 7 12.89 20.82 162.65
N GLU A 8 12.20 19.66 162.70
CA GLU A 8 11.87 18.87 161.50
C GLU A 8 11.06 19.67 160.47
N MET A 9 10.11 20.51 160.93
CA MET A 9 9.32 21.38 160.04
C MET A 9 10.16 22.50 159.42
N GLU A 10 11.05 23.16 160.17
CA GLU A 10 11.92 24.20 159.60
C GLU A 10 12.95 23.61 158.63
N GLU A 11 13.45 22.40 158.89
CA GLU A 11 14.33 21.65 157.99
C GLU A 11 13.60 21.26 156.68
N GLN A 12 12.38 20.69 156.77
CA GLN A 12 11.54 20.43 155.58
C GLN A 12 11.19 21.72 154.81
N ILE A 13 10.99 22.83 155.51
CA ILE A 13 10.78 24.15 154.88
C ILE A 13 12.05 24.62 154.15
N GLN A 14 13.25 24.35 154.67
CA GLN A 14 14.51 24.63 153.99
C GLN A 14 14.76 23.70 152.80
N GLU A 15 14.42 22.41 152.90
CA GLU A 15 14.42 21.49 151.77
C GLU A 15 13.47 21.96 150.67
N LEU A 16 12.22 22.29 150.99
CA LEU A 16 11.27 22.83 150.01
C LEU A 16 11.76 24.13 149.38
N LYS A 17 12.34 25.07 150.16
CA LYS A 17 12.97 26.29 149.63
C LYS A 17 14.13 26.00 148.67
N THR A 18 14.99 25.02 148.98
CA THR A 18 16.11 24.63 148.10
C THR A 18 15.66 23.87 146.85
N ILE A 19 14.68 22.97 146.97
CA ILE A 19 14.04 22.28 145.84
C ILE A 19 13.37 23.29 144.91
N THR A 20 12.60 24.26 145.42
CA THR A 20 11.99 25.32 144.59
C THR A 20 13.07 26.15 143.88
N ARG A 21 14.13 26.57 144.58
CA ARG A 21 15.26 27.29 143.99
C ARG A 21 15.94 26.48 142.88
N LEU A 22 16.15 25.18 143.06
CA LEU A 22 16.72 24.29 142.05
C LEU A 22 15.77 24.09 140.87
N GLN A 23 14.47 23.93 141.09
CA GLN A 23 13.48 23.85 140.01
C GLN A 23 13.45 25.13 139.16
N ASP A 24 13.50 26.30 139.78
CA ASP A 24 13.53 27.58 139.06
C ASP A 24 14.88 27.82 138.34
N GLN A 25 16.00 27.37 138.90
CA GLN A 25 17.28 27.32 138.19
C GLN A 25 17.25 26.36 136.99
N CYS A 26 16.66 25.16 137.12
CA CYS A 26 16.47 24.23 136.02
C CYS A 26 15.55 24.81 134.93
N ARG A 27 14.44 25.46 135.31
CA ARG A 27 13.54 26.18 134.38
C ARG A 27 14.30 27.30 133.65
N ALA A 28 15.09 28.10 134.37
CA ALA A 28 15.90 29.17 133.78
C ALA A 28 16.94 28.63 132.78
N LEU A 29 17.67 27.56 133.13
CA LEU A 29 18.63 26.90 132.23
C LEU A 29 17.95 26.24 131.02
N GLN A 30 16.77 25.65 131.18
CA GLN A 30 16.00 25.09 130.07
C GLN A 30 15.50 26.19 129.13
N ILE A 31 14.98 27.30 129.68
CA ILE A 31 14.60 28.50 128.92
C ILE A 31 15.82 29.10 128.19
N GLN A 32 16.98 29.16 128.84
CA GLN A 32 18.23 29.59 128.19
C GLN A 32 18.62 28.67 127.03
N SER A 33 18.62 27.34 127.24
CA SER A 33 18.93 26.36 126.20
C SER A 33 17.99 26.48 124.99
N VAL A 34 16.69 26.70 125.23
CA VAL A 34 15.69 26.96 124.17
C VAL A 34 15.96 28.29 123.47
N LYS A 35 16.28 29.37 124.20
CA LYS A 35 16.66 30.67 123.61
C LYS A 35 17.90 30.55 122.74
N GLU A 36 18.95 29.90 123.22
CA GLU A 36 20.18 29.64 122.47
C GLU A 36 19.95 28.80 121.22
N LYS A 37 19.20 27.69 121.33
CA LYS A 37 18.79 26.87 120.17
C LYS A 37 17.98 27.69 119.18
N THR A 38 17.10 28.56 119.64
CA THR A 38 16.33 29.49 118.78
C THR A 38 17.24 30.50 118.07
N VAL A 39 18.25 31.05 118.73
CA VAL A 39 19.23 31.96 118.12
C VAL A 39 20.10 31.21 117.10
N LYS A 40 20.62 30.03 117.46
CA LYS A 40 21.38 29.15 116.56
C LYS A 40 20.56 28.77 115.31
N ASN A 41 19.28 28.40 115.48
CA ASN A 41 18.37 28.10 114.37
C ASN A 41 18.02 29.32 113.51
N LYS A 42 17.87 30.52 114.10
CA LYS A 42 17.71 31.77 113.33
C LYS A 42 18.95 32.07 112.49
N ALA A 43 20.15 31.85 113.01
CA ALA A 43 21.40 32.05 112.30
C ALA A 43 21.60 31.06 111.14
N THR A 44 21.37 29.75 111.36
CA THR A 44 21.46 28.74 110.27
C THR A 44 20.41 28.97 109.19
N LEU A 45 19.18 29.33 109.57
CA LEU A 45 18.10 29.64 108.63
C LEU A 45 18.39 30.92 107.83
N ALA A 46 19.02 31.94 108.42
CA ALA A 46 19.51 33.11 107.70
C ALA A 46 20.63 32.76 106.70
N HIS A 47 21.59 31.92 107.10
CA HIS A 47 22.66 31.44 106.22
C HIS A 47 22.11 30.61 105.04
N LEU A 48 21.17 29.70 105.28
CA LEU A 48 20.48 28.94 104.23
C LEU A 48 19.70 29.85 103.27
N ARG A 49 18.95 30.83 103.78
CA ARG A 49 18.29 31.86 102.95
C ARG A 49 19.28 32.73 102.16
N SER A 50 20.50 32.92 102.65
CA SER A 50 21.57 33.58 101.89
C SER A 50 22.06 32.69 100.74
N ASN A 51 22.40 31.43 101.02
CA ASN A 51 22.83 30.46 100.01
C ASN A 51 21.78 30.19 98.92
N ILE A 52 20.49 30.13 99.26
CA ILE A 52 19.41 29.97 98.27
C ILE A 52 19.34 31.18 97.34
N ARG A 53 19.41 32.41 97.88
CA ARG A 53 19.43 33.64 97.06
C ARG A 53 20.65 33.70 96.15
N ARG A 54 21.83 33.39 96.69
CA ARG A 54 23.08 33.30 95.92
C ARG A 54 22.99 32.26 94.79
N LYS A 55 22.59 31.02 95.08
CA LYS A 55 22.42 29.98 94.06
C LYS A 55 21.36 30.33 93.00
N SER A 56 20.30 31.02 93.38
CA SER A 56 19.30 31.52 92.43
C SER A 56 19.88 32.60 91.49
N GLN A 57 20.77 33.46 92.00
CA GLN A 57 21.47 34.48 91.21
C GLN A 57 22.55 33.87 90.29
N GLU A 58 23.26 32.85 90.77
CA GLU A 58 24.21 32.05 89.99
C GLU A 58 23.50 31.35 88.82
N TRP A 59 22.38 30.67 89.08
CA TRP A 59 21.55 30.03 88.05
C TRP A 59 20.96 31.03 87.05
N ALA A 60 20.47 32.18 87.52
CA ALA A 60 19.94 33.23 86.64
C ALA A 60 21.04 33.83 85.73
N SER A 61 22.27 33.95 86.22
CA SER A 61 23.43 34.39 85.44
C SER A 61 23.83 33.35 84.39
N ALA A 62 23.94 32.07 84.78
CA ALA A 62 24.23 30.97 83.86
C ALA A 62 23.18 30.87 82.73
N LYS A 63 21.89 30.94 83.08
CA LYS A 63 20.79 30.91 82.10
C LYS A 63 20.85 32.08 81.10
N LYS A 64 21.26 33.28 81.53
CA LYS A 64 21.50 34.43 80.64
C LYS A 64 22.69 34.20 79.70
N TYR A 65 23.77 33.59 80.20
CA TYR A 65 24.95 33.25 79.40
C TYR A 65 24.63 32.21 78.32
N ASP A 66 23.91 31.14 78.67
CA ASP A 66 23.41 30.14 77.72
C ASP A 66 22.54 30.79 76.64
N GLN A 67 21.54 31.60 77.05
CA GLN A 67 20.63 32.26 76.12
C GLN A 67 21.36 33.22 75.16
N TRP A 68 22.36 33.97 75.64
CA TRP A 68 23.20 34.84 74.80
C TRP A 68 24.06 34.02 73.82
N THR A 69 24.71 32.97 74.32
CA THR A 69 25.61 32.11 73.52
C THR A 69 24.84 31.39 72.41
N ILE A 70 23.67 30.83 72.73
CA ILE A 70 22.75 30.21 71.76
C ILE A 70 22.27 31.25 70.75
N SER A 71 21.91 32.46 71.19
CA SER A 71 21.48 33.54 70.30
C SER A 71 22.57 33.99 69.33
N ARG A 72 23.83 34.03 69.79
CA ARG A 72 25.00 34.33 68.95
C ARG A 72 25.28 33.21 67.95
N ALA A 73 25.13 31.95 68.35
CA ALA A 73 25.34 30.78 67.49
C ALA A 73 24.28 30.63 66.38
N CYS A 74 23.01 30.96 66.67
CA CYS A 74 21.94 30.94 65.67
C CYS A 74 21.94 32.18 64.74
N GLY A 75 22.61 33.27 65.13
CA GLY A 75 22.78 34.47 64.30
C GLY A 75 21.44 35.08 63.85
N LYS A 76 21.23 35.11 62.53
CA LYS A 76 20.01 35.65 61.90
C LYS A 76 18.85 34.64 61.82
N ASP A 77 19.07 33.36 62.11
CA ASP A 77 18.02 32.34 62.06
C ASP A 77 17.09 32.44 63.29
N VAL A 78 16.01 33.22 63.13
CA VAL A 78 15.04 33.48 64.20
C VAL A 78 14.30 32.21 64.63
N PRO A 79 13.78 31.34 63.72
CA PRO A 79 13.22 30.04 64.11
C PRO A 79 14.17 29.15 64.92
N MET A 80 15.41 28.95 64.44
CA MET A 80 16.40 28.10 65.13
C MET A 80 16.78 28.67 66.50
N ARG A 81 16.86 29.99 66.63
CA ARG A 81 17.08 30.69 67.90
C ARG A 81 15.93 30.51 68.88
N LEU A 82 14.68 30.65 68.42
CA LEU A 82 13.48 30.48 69.25
C LEU A 82 13.35 29.03 69.75
N ALA A 83 13.54 28.04 68.87
CA ALA A 83 13.46 26.62 69.21
C ALA A 83 14.47 26.18 70.29
N ASN A 84 15.64 26.82 70.34
CA ASN A 84 16.69 26.51 71.32
C ASN A 84 16.72 27.46 72.53
N SER A 85 15.89 28.51 72.57
CA SER A 85 15.88 29.56 73.60
C SER A 85 15.66 29.10 75.05
N ARG A 86 15.15 27.88 75.26
CA ARG A 86 14.90 27.26 76.57
C ARG A 86 15.84 26.08 76.88
N CYS A 87 16.77 25.76 75.98
CA CYS A 87 17.74 24.68 76.17
C CYS A 87 18.97 25.16 76.95
N THR A 88 19.71 24.24 77.57
CA THR A 88 21.09 24.50 77.99
C THR A 88 22.03 24.56 76.78
N MET A 89 23.20 25.17 76.93
CA MET A 89 24.21 25.31 75.88
C MET A 89 24.58 23.98 75.21
N GLU A 90 24.70 22.90 75.98
CA GLU A 90 25.06 21.56 75.48
C GLU A 90 23.95 20.95 74.59
N VAL A 91 22.70 21.01 75.06
CA VAL A 91 21.54 20.49 74.32
C VAL A 91 21.31 21.29 73.03
N ALA A 92 21.51 22.62 73.07
CA ALA A 92 21.45 23.46 71.88
C ALA A 92 22.60 23.15 70.90
N ARG A 93 23.83 22.93 71.40
CA ARG A 93 25.00 22.57 70.60
C ARG A 93 24.79 21.28 69.82
N GLU A 94 24.30 20.22 70.46
CA GLU A 94 24.12 18.92 69.78
C GLU A 94 22.91 18.94 68.81
N LYS A 95 21.83 19.67 69.13
CA LYS A 95 20.74 19.94 68.18
C LYS A 95 21.23 20.69 66.93
N LEU A 96 22.04 21.74 67.10
CA LEU A 96 22.64 22.50 66.00
C LEU A 96 23.60 21.62 65.18
N ARG A 97 24.43 20.80 65.84
CA ARG A 97 25.35 19.87 65.19
C ARG A 97 24.61 18.85 64.32
N LYS A 98 23.55 18.23 64.86
CA LYS A 98 22.69 17.31 64.10
C LYS A 98 22.05 18.01 62.91
N TYR A 99 21.46 19.19 63.09
CA TYR A 99 20.84 19.95 62.01
C TYR A 99 21.83 20.27 60.87
N VAL A 100 23.07 20.67 61.20
CA VAL A 100 24.12 20.90 60.20
C VAL A 100 24.51 19.61 59.49
N PHE A 101 24.66 18.50 60.21
CA PHE A 101 24.97 17.18 59.63
C PHE A 101 23.86 16.69 58.67
N ASP A 102 22.59 16.77 59.09
CA ASP A 102 21.43 16.41 58.28
C ASP A 102 21.34 17.28 57.01
N ARG A 103 21.60 18.60 57.12
CA ARG A 103 21.67 19.52 55.97
C ARG A 103 22.82 19.19 55.01
N VAL A 104 24.01 18.87 55.53
CA VAL A 104 25.18 18.46 54.70
C VAL A 104 24.92 17.13 54.00
N ASN A 105 24.27 16.16 54.64
CA ASN A 105 23.89 14.90 54.02
C ASN A 105 22.89 15.10 52.87
N VAL A 106 21.85 15.93 53.07
CA VAL A 106 20.91 16.30 52.00
C VAL A 106 21.64 17.00 50.84
N HIS A 107 22.55 17.92 51.14
CA HIS A 107 23.37 18.61 50.13
C HIS A 107 24.25 17.64 49.32
N ASN A 108 24.91 16.69 49.98
CA ASN A 108 25.71 15.66 49.33
C ASN A 108 24.86 14.78 48.40
N VAL A 109 23.70 14.31 48.87
CA VAL A 109 22.74 13.53 48.05
C VAL A 109 22.29 14.31 46.81
N LEU A 110 21.98 15.60 46.97
CA LEU A 110 21.61 16.47 45.84
C LEU A 110 22.78 16.66 44.86
N ILE A 111 24.02 16.86 45.33
CA ILE A 111 25.22 16.91 44.46
C ILE A 111 25.40 15.61 43.68
N HIS A 112 25.25 14.44 44.32
CA HIS A 112 25.34 13.16 43.63
C HIS A 112 24.23 12.98 42.59
N LEU A 113 23.00 13.43 42.87
CA LEU A 113 21.88 13.40 41.93
C LEU A 113 22.11 14.33 40.73
N VAL A 114 22.58 15.57 40.96
CA VAL A 114 22.93 16.53 39.90
C VAL A 114 24.05 15.98 39.02
N ARG A 115 25.13 15.45 39.60
CA ARG A 115 26.23 14.80 38.84
C ARG A 115 25.74 13.58 38.04
N ARG A 116 24.80 12.78 38.56
CA ARG A 116 24.19 11.66 37.82
C ARG A 116 23.33 12.14 36.65
N ARG A 117 22.55 13.20 36.84
CA ARG A 117 21.73 13.82 35.78
C ARG A 117 22.59 14.45 34.68
N GLY A 118 23.65 15.18 35.05
CA GLY A 118 24.63 15.76 34.12
C GLY A 118 25.22 14.71 33.18
N ARG A 119 25.76 13.62 33.73
CA ARG A 119 26.34 12.54 32.90
C ARG A 119 25.36 11.86 31.95
N LYS A 120 24.06 11.74 32.28
CA LYS A 120 23.08 11.21 31.31
C LYS A 120 22.66 12.28 30.29
N LEU A 121 22.63 13.56 30.65
CA LEU A 121 22.45 14.64 29.69
C LEU A 121 23.61 14.67 28.67
N GLU A 122 24.85 14.58 29.16
CA GLU A 122 26.06 14.48 28.34
C GLU A 122 25.98 13.27 27.38
N SER A 123 25.61 12.08 27.87
CA SER A 123 25.47 10.91 26.98
C SER A 123 24.35 11.09 25.95
N MET A 124 23.18 11.62 26.32
CA MET A 124 22.09 11.90 25.37
C MET A 124 22.46 12.97 24.34
N GLN A 125 23.26 13.97 24.72
CA GLN A 125 23.79 14.97 23.78
C GLN A 125 24.80 14.36 22.80
N LEU A 126 25.63 13.42 23.25
CA LEU A 126 26.59 12.71 22.41
C LEU A 126 25.88 11.70 21.48
N GLU A 127 24.88 10.97 21.99
CA GLU A 127 23.96 10.12 21.21
C GLU A 127 23.27 10.94 20.09
N LEU A 128 22.70 12.10 20.45
CA LEU A 128 22.01 13.01 19.52
C LEU A 128 22.95 13.67 18.49
N ALA A 129 24.17 14.05 18.90
CA ALA A 129 25.20 14.55 17.99
C ALA A 129 25.66 13.46 17.01
N GLY A 130 25.80 12.22 17.48
CA GLY A 130 26.07 11.05 16.66
C GLY A 130 25.01 10.86 15.58
N LEU A 131 23.74 10.83 15.97
CA LEU A 131 22.60 10.73 15.03
C LEU A 131 22.58 11.87 14.01
N LYS A 132 22.81 13.12 14.44
CA LYS A 132 22.91 14.29 13.54
C LYS A 132 24.13 14.29 12.61
N SER A 133 25.14 13.46 12.89
CA SER A 133 26.34 13.32 12.07
C SER A 133 26.26 12.16 11.06
N GLN A 134 25.19 11.36 11.10
CA GLN A 134 24.92 10.36 10.07
C GLN A 134 24.45 11.05 8.78
N PRO A 135 24.87 10.59 7.59
CA PRO A 135 24.42 11.15 6.33
C PRO A 135 22.95 10.81 6.06
N ASP A 136 22.19 11.75 5.49
CA ASP A 136 20.74 11.62 5.20
C ASP A 136 20.36 10.42 4.29
N ALA A 137 21.35 9.82 3.62
CA ALA A 137 21.18 8.60 2.85
C ALA A 137 22.42 7.69 2.97
N THR A 138 22.18 6.44 3.35
CA THR A 138 23.17 5.37 3.35
C THR A 138 23.62 5.05 1.92
N LYS A 139 24.86 4.58 1.75
CA LYS A 139 25.37 4.10 0.44
C LYS A 139 24.48 3.03 -0.20
N GLU A 140 23.77 2.25 0.63
CA GLU A 140 22.80 1.23 0.21
C GLU A 140 21.50 1.86 -0.30
N GLU A 141 20.96 2.87 0.38
CA GLU A 141 19.76 3.60 -0.05
C GLU A 141 19.99 4.38 -1.35
N LEU A 142 21.20 4.91 -1.56
CA LEU A 142 21.62 5.51 -2.83
C LEU A 142 21.68 4.47 -3.96
N ARG A 143 22.17 3.25 -3.69
CA ARG A 143 22.12 2.13 -4.65
C ARG A 143 20.69 1.70 -4.95
N LEU A 144 19.84 1.58 -3.94
CA LEU A 144 18.43 1.22 -4.10
C LEU A 144 17.68 2.27 -4.93
N ARG A 145 17.90 3.57 -4.69
CA ARG A 145 17.37 4.65 -5.55
C ARG A 145 17.86 4.54 -7.00
N GLN A 146 19.12 4.18 -7.22
CA GLN A 146 19.65 3.99 -8.57
C GLN A 146 19.03 2.76 -9.28
N VAL A 147 18.80 1.66 -8.54
CA VAL A 147 18.11 0.46 -9.04
C VAL A 147 16.65 0.76 -9.37
N ILE A 148 15.92 1.44 -8.47
CA ILE A 148 14.54 1.90 -8.71
C ILE A 148 14.48 2.71 -10.00
N ARG A 149 15.36 3.71 -10.16
CA ARG A 149 15.43 4.52 -11.39
C ARG A 149 15.74 3.70 -12.64
N GLN A 150 16.53 2.63 -12.55
CA GLN A 150 16.76 1.73 -13.68
C GLN A 150 15.53 0.86 -14.01
N LEU A 151 14.81 0.39 -12.99
CA LEU A 151 13.56 -0.37 -13.16
C LEU A 151 12.45 0.50 -13.77
N GLU A 152 12.27 1.73 -13.29
CA GLU A 152 11.33 2.72 -13.86
C GLU A 152 11.59 2.95 -15.36
N ASN A 153 12.84 3.27 -15.73
CA ASN A 153 13.25 3.44 -17.14
C ASN A 153 13.02 2.18 -17.99
N ASN A 154 13.17 0.97 -17.42
CA ASN A 154 12.97 -0.28 -18.13
C ASN A 154 11.48 -0.62 -18.28
N ILE A 155 10.65 -0.31 -17.29
CA ILE A 155 9.19 -0.41 -17.36
C ILE A 155 8.66 0.53 -18.43
N GLU A 156 9.05 1.81 -18.41
CA GLU A 156 8.61 2.80 -19.42
C GLU A 156 8.97 2.37 -20.86
N LYS A 157 10.22 1.95 -21.10
CA LYS A 157 10.64 1.38 -22.39
C LYS A 157 9.84 0.14 -22.80
N THR A 158 9.41 -0.68 -21.85
CA THR A 158 8.61 -1.88 -22.11
C THR A 158 7.17 -1.51 -22.44
N THR A 159 6.58 -0.55 -21.72
CA THR A 159 5.26 0.01 -22.03
C THR A 159 5.23 0.61 -23.43
N ILE A 160 6.24 1.42 -23.81
CA ILE A 160 6.36 1.98 -25.16
C ILE A 160 6.43 0.87 -26.23
N LYS A 161 7.20 -0.20 -25.99
CA LYS A 161 7.28 -1.37 -26.90
C LYS A 161 5.94 -2.11 -27.01
N ILE A 162 5.19 -2.24 -25.92
CA ILE A 162 3.86 -2.85 -25.92
C ILE A 162 2.90 -1.99 -26.76
N THR A 163 2.87 -0.67 -26.55
CA THR A 163 2.01 0.24 -27.32
C THR A 163 2.36 0.26 -28.81
N THR A 164 3.65 0.28 -29.19
CA THR A 164 4.02 0.22 -30.61
C THR A 164 3.71 -1.14 -31.23
N SER A 165 3.90 -2.25 -30.50
CA SER A 165 3.52 -3.59 -30.95
C SER A 165 2.00 -3.74 -31.12
N GLN A 166 1.19 -3.16 -30.23
CA GLN A 166 -0.27 -3.09 -30.34
C GLN A 166 -0.69 -2.31 -31.59
N ASN A 167 -0.11 -1.12 -31.82
CA ASN A 167 -0.40 -0.32 -33.02
C ASN A 167 -0.05 -1.08 -34.32
N ILE A 168 1.08 -1.79 -34.34
CA ILE A 168 1.47 -2.65 -35.47
C ILE A 168 0.49 -3.82 -35.65
N HIS A 169 0.03 -4.44 -34.55
CA HIS A 169 -0.96 -5.51 -34.61
C HIS A 169 -2.31 -5.03 -35.18
N PHE A 170 -2.81 -3.86 -34.77
CA PHE A 170 -4.02 -3.28 -35.33
C PHE A 170 -3.87 -3.00 -36.83
N LEU A 171 -2.75 -2.41 -37.27
CA LEU A 171 -2.48 -2.19 -38.69
C LEU A 171 -2.48 -3.49 -39.51
N TYR A 172 -1.94 -4.59 -38.97
CA TYR A 172 -2.01 -5.91 -39.63
C TYR A 172 -3.41 -6.52 -39.62
N MET A 173 -4.24 -6.27 -38.61
CA MET A 173 -5.64 -6.68 -38.58
C MET A 173 -6.49 -5.91 -39.60
N ASP A 174 -6.32 -4.59 -39.70
CA ASP A 174 -7.00 -3.75 -40.69
C ASP A 174 -6.61 -4.13 -42.12
N LEU A 175 -5.32 -4.41 -42.36
CA LEU A 175 -4.84 -4.91 -43.65
C LEU A 175 -5.43 -6.30 -43.98
N LEU A 176 -5.50 -7.21 -43.01
CA LEU A 176 -6.08 -8.54 -43.20
C LEU A 176 -7.58 -8.46 -43.51
N ASP A 177 -8.33 -7.57 -42.85
CA ASP A 177 -9.74 -7.32 -43.14
C ASP A 177 -9.94 -6.69 -44.53
N HIS A 178 -9.10 -5.73 -44.93
CA HIS A 178 -9.11 -5.19 -46.29
C HIS A 178 -8.86 -6.28 -47.35
N LEU A 179 -7.86 -7.14 -47.13
CA LEU A 179 -7.54 -8.24 -48.04
C LEU A 179 -8.66 -9.28 -48.09
N LYS A 180 -9.32 -9.60 -46.97
CA LYS A 180 -10.53 -10.45 -46.95
C LYS A 180 -11.68 -9.83 -47.74
N LYS A 181 -11.93 -8.53 -47.59
CA LYS A 181 -12.96 -7.79 -48.34
C LYS A 181 -12.68 -7.76 -49.85
N LYS A 182 -11.40 -7.64 -50.26
CA LYS A 182 -10.99 -7.78 -51.67
C LYS A 182 -11.17 -9.21 -52.18
N LEU A 183 -10.71 -10.20 -51.43
CA LEU A 183 -10.83 -11.62 -51.79
C LEU A 183 -12.31 -12.06 -51.95
N ALA A 184 -13.21 -11.54 -51.12
CA ALA A 184 -14.65 -11.79 -51.24
C ALA A 184 -15.29 -11.16 -52.49
N GLY A 185 -14.65 -10.17 -53.13
CA GLY A 185 -15.11 -9.57 -54.38
C GLY A 185 -14.77 -10.39 -55.63
N TYR A 186 -13.61 -11.06 -55.65
CA TYR A 186 -13.11 -11.76 -56.83
C TYR A 186 -14.03 -12.87 -57.38
N PRO A 187 -14.75 -13.70 -56.59
CA PRO A 187 -15.73 -14.64 -57.13
C PRO A 187 -16.78 -13.96 -58.00
N THR A 188 -17.35 -12.84 -57.54
CA THR A 188 -18.36 -12.06 -58.27
C THR A 188 -17.81 -11.37 -59.53
N GLU A 189 -16.50 -11.20 -59.65
CA GLU A 189 -15.84 -10.74 -60.89
C GLU A 189 -15.55 -11.91 -61.84
N LEU A 190 -15.15 -13.06 -61.29
CA LEU A 190 -14.93 -14.30 -62.02
C LEU A 190 -16.23 -14.85 -62.63
N ASP A 191 -17.34 -14.85 -61.88
CA ASP A 191 -18.67 -15.26 -62.34
C ASP A 191 -19.11 -14.45 -63.57
N LYS A 192 -18.87 -13.12 -63.57
CA LYS A 192 -19.18 -12.23 -64.71
C LYS A 192 -18.34 -12.58 -65.94
N LEU A 193 -17.04 -12.83 -65.74
CA LEU A 193 -16.14 -13.24 -66.82
C LEU A 193 -16.52 -14.62 -67.38
N GLN A 194 -16.89 -15.56 -66.52
CA GLN A 194 -17.29 -16.91 -66.91
C GLN A 194 -18.64 -16.93 -67.65
N ASN A 195 -19.60 -16.11 -67.23
CA ASN A 195 -20.86 -15.91 -67.97
C ASN A 195 -20.60 -15.28 -69.35
N LEU A 196 -19.78 -14.22 -69.42
CA LEU A 196 -19.42 -13.58 -70.70
C LEU A 196 -18.71 -14.55 -71.66
N VAL A 197 -17.87 -15.45 -71.15
CA VAL A 197 -17.25 -16.52 -71.96
C VAL A 197 -18.30 -17.54 -72.43
N ALA A 198 -19.27 -17.90 -71.59
CA ALA A 198 -20.36 -18.79 -71.98
C ALA A 198 -21.23 -18.16 -73.10
N ASP A 199 -21.56 -16.87 -72.98
CA ASP A 199 -22.31 -16.10 -73.99
C ASP A 199 -21.58 -16.12 -75.34
N TYR A 200 -20.27 -15.81 -75.37
CA TYR A 200 -19.46 -15.87 -76.59
C TYR A 200 -19.33 -17.30 -77.14
N CYS A 201 -19.26 -18.33 -76.29
CA CYS A 201 -19.25 -19.72 -76.75
C CYS A 201 -20.58 -20.14 -77.37
N MET A 202 -21.72 -19.61 -76.89
CA MET A 202 -23.03 -19.80 -77.52
C MET A 202 -23.11 -19.09 -78.87
N GLU A 203 -22.74 -17.81 -78.96
CA GLU A 203 -22.72 -17.06 -80.21
C GLU A 203 -21.83 -17.72 -81.28
N LEU A 204 -20.64 -18.20 -80.89
CA LEU A 204 -19.74 -18.93 -81.79
C LEU A 204 -20.33 -20.28 -82.24
N SER A 205 -21.05 -20.98 -81.35
CA SER A 205 -21.75 -22.22 -81.70
C SER A 205 -22.86 -21.96 -82.72
N ASP A 206 -23.68 -20.94 -82.50
CA ASP A 206 -24.79 -20.58 -83.40
C ASP A 206 -24.27 -20.15 -84.78
N MET A 207 -23.22 -19.31 -84.84
CA MET A 207 -22.54 -19.01 -86.10
C MET A 207 -21.94 -20.25 -86.77
N THR A 208 -21.44 -21.22 -85.99
CA THR A 208 -20.91 -22.49 -86.52
C THR A 208 -22.01 -23.38 -87.10
N VAL A 209 -23.22 -23.36 -86.54
CA VAL A 209 -24.41 -24.03 -87.12
C VAL A 209 -24.84 -23.31 -88.39
N MET A 210 -25.04 -21.99 -88.35
CA MET A 210 -25.40 -21.18 -89.53
C MET A 210 -24.42 -21.35 -90.69
N SER A 211 -23.11 -21.46 -90.40
CA SER A 211 -22.07 -21.71 -91.40
C SER A 211 -22.18 -23.10 -92.05
N LYS A 212 -22.50 -24.13 -91.27
CA LYS A 212 -22.77 -25.49 -91.78
C LYS A 212 -24.03 -25.54 -92.63
N ASP A 213 -25.11 -24.89 -92.17
CA ASP A 213 -26.37 -24.85 -92.90
C ASP A 213 -26.21 -24.09 -94.22
N ALA A 214 -25.52 -22.95 -94.21
CA ALA A 214 -25.16 -22.23 -95.43
C ALA A 214 -24.29 -23.09 -96.37
N MET A 215 -23.32 -23.85 -95.85
CA MET A 215 -22.52 -24.78 -96.65
C MET A 215 -23.39 -25.86 -97.29
N MET A 216 -24.25 -26.54 -96.51
CA MET A 216 -25.18 -27.55 -97.01
C MET A 216 -26.10 -27.00 -98.09
N ILE A 217 -26.67 -25.80 -97.91
CA ILE A 217 -27.49 -25.12 -98.91
C ILE A 217 -26.67 -24.86 -100.19
N THR A 218 -25.42 -24.39 -100.10
CA THR A 218 -24.61 -24.18 -101.30
C THR A 218 -24.25 -25.49 -102.02
N ASP A 219 -24.04 -26.59 -101.29
CA ASP A 219 -23.74 -27.89 -101.89
C ASP A 219 -24.99 -28.55 -102.49
N GLU A 220 -26.15 -28.42 -101.85
CA GLU A 220 -27.44 -28.81 -102.43
C GLU A 220 -27.75 -28.01 -103.70
N VAL A 221 -27.50 -26.69 -103.70
CA VAL A 221 -27.66 -25.84 -104.91
C VAL A 221 -26.69 -26.27 -106.01
N LYS A 222 -25.42 -26.60 -105.70
CA LYS A 222 -24.46 -27.14 -106.69
C LYS A 222 -24.94 -28.47 -107.27
N MET A 223 -25.38 -29.41 -106.43
CA MET A 223 -25.87 -30.73 -106.87
C MET A 223 -27.10 -30.60 -107.76
N ASN A 224 -28.09 -29.79 -107.36
CA ASN A 224 -29.27 -29.48 -108.16
C ASN A 224 -28.90 -28.80 -109.49
N MET A 225 -27.91 -27.89 -109.50
CA MET A 225 -27.43 -27.25 -110.73
C MET A 225 -26.76 -28.26 -111.67
N SER A 226 -25.84 -29.09 -111.18
CA SER A 226 -25.19 -30.13 -112.01
C SER A 226 -26.17 -31.23 -112.48
N GLN A 227 -27.21 -31.54 -111.70
CA GLN A 227 -28.30 -32.42 -112.13
C GLN A 227 -29.16 -31.76 -113.23
N GLY A 228 -29.42 -30.45 -113.12
CA GLY A 228 -30.06 -29.65 -114.16
C GLY A 228 -29.23 -29.59 -115.45
N GLU A 229 -27.92 -29.38 -115.35
CA GLU A 229 -26.99 -29.42 -116.48
C GLU A 229 -26.95 -30.81 -117.13
N ALA A 230 -26.86 -31.88 -116.35
CA ALA A 230 -26.84 -33.25 -116.86
C ALA A 230 -28.14 -33.60 -117.61
N THR A 231 -29.30 -33.32 -117.01
CA THR A 231 -30.61 -33.57 -117.65
C THR A 231 -30.83 -32.69 -118.89
N PHE A 232 -30.37 -31.43 -118.89
CA PHE A 232 -30.37 -30.57 -120.07
C PHE A 232 -29.45 -31.09 -121.18
N ILE A 233 -28.25 -31.60 -120.85
CA ILE A 233 -27.32 -32.23 -121.81
C ILE A 233 -27.94 -33.50 -122.39
N GLU A 234 -28.60 -34.34 -121.58
CA GLU A 234 -29.31 -35.52 -122.06
C GLU A 234 -30.49 -35.17 -122.96
N GLU A 235 -31.31 -34.17 -122.59
CA GLU A 235 -32.42 -33.73 -123.44
C GLU A 235 -31.92 -33.12 -124.76
N ARG A 236 -30.84 -32.33 -124.71
CA ARG A 236 -30.16 -31.80 -125.90
C ARG A 236 -29.64 -32.93 -126.78
N ARG A 237 -28.95 -33.94 -126.22
CA ARG A 237 -28.51 -35.14 -126.96
C ARG A 237 -29.69 -35.91 -127.55
N ALA A 238 -30.82 -36.03 -126.85
CA ALA A 238 -32.02 -36.68 -127.35
C ALA A 238 -32.66 -35.92 -128.52
N ARG A 239 -32.77 -34.58 -128.41
CA ARG A 239 -33.22 -33.68 -129.50
C ARG A 239 -32.28 -33.76 -130.71
N GLU A 240 -30.97 -33.72 -130.49
CA GLU A 240 -29.94 -33.77 -131.53
C GLU A 240 -29.85 -35.16 -132.19
N ASN A 241 -30.09 -36.25 -131.45
CA ASN A 241 -30.22 -37.59 -132.01
C ASN A 241 -31.47 -37.73 -132.88
N ARG A 242 -32.63 -37.18 -132.47
CA ARG A 242 -33.84 -37.11 -133.31
C ARG A 242 -33.59 -36.29 -134.59
N LEU A 243 -32.92 -35.15 -134.47
CA LEU A 243 -32.52 -34.33 -135.62
C LEU A 243 -31.54 -35.07 -136.54
N ASN A 244 -30.58 -35.81 -136.00
CA ASN A 244 -29.65 -36.63 -136.79
C ASN A 244 -30.32 -37.87 -137.41
N GLN A 245 -31.39 -38.40 -136.83
CA GLN A 245 -32.24 -39.42 -137.48
C GLN A 245 -33.00 -38.82 -138.68
N GLN A 246 -33.54 -37.60 -138.55
CA GLN A 246 -34.16 -36.87 -139.66
C GLN A 246 -33.13 -36.50 -140.74
N LYS A 247 -31.95 -35.97 -140.37
CA LYS A 247 -30.84 -35.73 -141.31
C LYS A 247 -30.44 -37.00 -142.03
N LYS A 248 -30.27 -38.14 -141.35
CA LYS A 248 -29.98 -39.43 -141.99
C LYS A 248 -31.08 -39.95 -142.93
N LEU A 249 -32.31 -39.42 -142.87
CA LEU A 249 -33.35 -39.67 -143.88
C LEU A 249 -33.22 -38.71 -145.07
N ILE A 250 -32.87 -37.44 -144.84
CA ILE A 250 -32.56 -36.43 -145.87
C ILE A 250 -31.27 -36.80 -146.64
N ASP A 251 -30.23 -37.22 -145.95
CA ASP A 251 -28.99 -37.74 -146.53
C ASP A 251 -29.25 -39.02 -147.35
N LYS A 252 -30.24 -39.84 -146.97
CA LYS A 252 -30.69 -41.01 -147.76
C LYS A 252 -31.53 -40.64 -149.00
N ILE A 253 -32.01 -39.40 -149.09
CA ILE A 253 -32.59 -38.84 -150.31
C ILE A 253 -31.43 -38.34 -151.20
N HIS A 254 -30.55 -37.47 -150.69
CA HIS A 254 -29.43 -36.91 -151.46
C HIS A 254 -28.38 -37.95 -151.90
N THR A 255 -28.15 -39.03 -151.14
CA THR A 255 -27.22 -40.12 -151.56
C THR A 255 -27.73 -40.99 -152.70
N LYS A 256 -28.94 -40.74 -153.22
CA LYS A 256 -29.40 -41.25 -154.53
C LYS A 256 -29.17 -40.27 -155.69
N GLU A 257 -28.72 -39.05 -155.40
CA GLU A 257 -28.80 -37.90 -156.32
C GLU A 257 -27.42 -37.28 -156.67
N THR A 258 -26.30 -37.79 -156.13
CA THR A 258 -24.97 -37.23 -156.47
C THR A 258 -23.84 -38.26 -156.50
N SER A 259 -23.88 -39.14 -157.49
CA SER A 259 -22.70 -39.92 -157.89
C SER A 259 -21.82 -39.13 -158.87
N GLU A 260 -20.94 -38.22 -158.43
CA GLU A 260 -19.72 -37.84 -159.19
C GLU A 260 -18.64 -37.02 -158.42
N LYS A 261 -17.38 -37.50 -158.53
CA LYS A 261 -16.09 -36.77 -158.74
C LYS A 261 -15.53 -35.67 -157.79
N TYR A 262 -14.37 -36.01 -157.21
CA TYR A 262 -13.09 -35.26 -157.13
C TYR A 262 -12.75 -34.12 -156.12
N ARG A 263 -11.83 -34.46 -155.19
CA ARG A 263 -10.47 -33.89 -154.92
C ARG A 263 -10.21 -32.39 -154.58
N ARG A 264 -9.25 -32.21 -153.64
CA ARG A 264 -8.47 -31.01 -153.19
C ARG A 264 -9.17 -30.15 -152.10
N GLY A 265 -8.47 -29.55 -151.11
CA GLY A 265 -7.08 -29.73 -150.63
C GLY A 265 -6.40 -28.44 -150.08
N ARG A 266 -5.46 -28.56 -149.12
CA ARG A 266 -4.59 -27.50 -148.50
C ARG A 266 -5.31 -26.41 -147.64
N GLN A 267 -4.70 -25.72 -146.66
CA GLN A 267 -3.54 -25.94 -145.75
C GLN A 267 -3.49 -24.82 -144.66
N ASP A 268 -2.49 -24.85 -143.76
CA ASP A 268 -1.87 -23.71 -143.03
C ASP A 268 -2.67 -23.03 -141.90
N LEU A 269 -2.11 -22.52 -140.78
CA LEU A 269 -0.76 -22.55 -140.11
C LEU A 269 -1.03 -22.44 -138.56
N ASP A 270 -0.21 -22.09 -137.54
CA ASP A 270 1.17 -21.62 -137.22
C ASP A 270 1.36 -21.85 -135.66
N PHE A 271 2.47 -21.75 -134.91
CA PHE A 271 3.95 -21.79 -135.07
C PHE A 271 4.59 -22.20 -133.68
N PRO A 272 5.89 -22.60 -133.54
CA PRO A 272 6.39 -23.31 -132.34
C PRO A 272 7.62 -22.68 -131.62
N SER A 273 8.41 -23.52 -130.90
CA SER A 273 9.82 -23.34 -130.43
C SER A 273 10.07 -22.67 -129.06
N ASN A 274 10.93 -23.19 -128.14
CA ASN A 274 12.41 -23.44 -128.13
C ASN A 274 13.25 -22.14 -127.91
N LEU A 275 14.46 -22.10 -127.32
CA LEU A 275 15.45 -23.09 -126.81
C LEU A 275 16.46 -22.40 -125.83
N MET A 276 17.34 -23.19 -125.19
CA MET A 276 18.67 -22.94 -124.53
C MET A 276 19.25 -21.51 -124.28
N GLY A 277 20.09 -21.41 -123.22
CA GLY A 277 20.97 -20.24 -122.93
C GLY A 277 22.30 -20.22 -123.71
N PRO A 278 23.25 -19.32 -123.36
CA PRO A 278 24.57 -19.82 -122.92
C PRO A 278 25.30 -18.92 -121.86
N GLU A 279 26.63 -19.11 -121.73
CA GLU A 279 27.54 -18.74 -120.65
C GLU A 279 28.59 -17.68 -121.08
N THR A 280 29.23 -16.89 -120.17
CA THR A 280 30.72 -16.73 -120.02
C THR A 280 31.27 -15.53 -119.19
N LEU A 281 32.42 -15.78 -118.53
CA LEU A 281 33.61 -14.92 -118.32
C LEU A 281 33.67 -13.71 -117.32
N LYS A 282 34.08 -14.03 -116.08
CA LYS A 282 35.25 -13.52 -115.30
C LYS A 282 35.57 -12.00 -115.19
N VAL A 283 35.67 -11.53 -113.93
CA VAL A 283 36.73 -10.62 -113.44
C VAL A 283 37.26 -11.13 -112.09
N LYS A 284 38.57 -10.97 -111.80
CA LYS A 284 39.21 -11.38 -110.53
C LYS A 284 39.12 -10.28 -109.45
N ARG A 285 38.88 -10.68 -108.20
CA ARG A 285 39.52 -10.10 -107.01
C ARG A 285 40.03 -11.25 -106.13
N ARG A 286 41.09 -11.06 -105.34
CA ARG A 286 41.59 -12.09 -104.42
C ARG A 286 40.52 -12.36 -103.36
N GLU A 287 40.00 -13.58 -103.32
CA GLU A 287 39.25 -14.07 -102.16
C GLU A 287 40.23 -14.22 -100.97
N ALA A 288 39.79 -13.89 -99.76
CA ALA A 288 40.36 -14.51 -98.56
C ALA A 288 40.02 -16.01 -98.58
N SER A 289 40.75 -16.87 -97.86
CA SER A 289 40.42 -18.29 -97.83
C SER A 289 38.98 -18.47 -97.35
N LYS A 290 38.18 -19.31 -98.03
CA LYS A 290 36.78 -19.54 -97.62
C LYS A 290 36.72 -20.10 -96.19
N ALA A 291 37.71 -20.89 -95.82
CA ALA A 291 37.92 -21.35 -94.44
C ALA A 291 38.21 -20.22 -93.44
N ASP A 292 38.95 -19.17 -93.81
CA ASP A 292 39.21 -18.01 -92.92
C ASP A 292 37.92 -17.22 -92.68
N VAL A 293 37.12 -17.02 -93.74
CA VAL A 293 35.83 -16.30 -93.67
C VAL A 293 34.81 -17.10 -92.86
N GLU A 294 34.70 -18.41 -93.09
CA GLU A 294 33.85 -19.30 -92.30
C GLU A 294 34.30 -19.35 -90.83
N TYR A 295 35.61 -19.42 -90.56
CA TYR A 295 36.17 -19.38 -89.20
C TYR A 295 35.85 -18.06 -88.49
N GLN A 296 36.11 -16.89 -89.12
CA GLN A 296 35.76 -15.59 -88.54
C GLN A 296 34.25 -15.44 -88.32
N THR A 297 33.42 -15.95 -89.23
CA THR A 297 31.95 -15.94 -89.08
C THR A 297 31.51 -16.77 -87.87
N ASN A 298 32.06 -17.98 -87.72
CA ASN A 298 31.77 -18.87 -86.60
C ASN A 298 32.25 -18.31 -85.25
N VAL A 299 33.46 -17.75 -85.20
CA VAL A 299 33.99 -17.08 -83.99
C VAL A 299 33.12 -15.88 -83.59
N THR A 300 32.73 -15.04 -84.56
CA THR A 300 31.85 -13.88 -84.29
C THR A 300 30.48 -14.32 -83.78
N ALA A 301 29.88 -15.36 -84.38
CA ALA A 301 28.62 -15.92 -83.93
C ALA A 301 28.69 -16.57 -82.53
N LEU A 302 29.83 -17.17 -82.17
CA LEU A 302 30.06 -17.70 -80.82
C LEU A 302 30.21 -16.57 -79.79
N VAL A 303 30.94 -15.51 -80.14
CA VAL A 303 31.10 -14.31 -79.31
C VAL A 303 29.76 -13.62 -79.04
N GLU A 304 28.92 -13.43 -80.05
CA GLU A 304 27.58 -12.83 -79.88
C GLU A 304 26.65 -13.73 -79.04
N LYS A 305 26.82 -15.07 -79.08
CA LYS A 305 26.11 -15.99 -78.15
C LYS A 305 26.56 -15.80 -76.69
N VAL A 306 27.86 -15.67 -76.43
CA VAL A 306 28.36 -15.39 -75.07
C VAL A 306 27.88 -14.02 -74.59
N LYS A 307 28.00 -12.99 -75.43
CA LYS A 307 27.56 -11.62 -75.15
C LYS A 307 26.06 -11.53 -74.85
N THR A 308 25.21 -12.25 -75.57
CA THR A 308 23.76 -12.30 -75.32
C THR A 308 23.41 -13.11 -74.07
N ALA A 309 24.08 -14.24 -73.80
CA ALA A 309 23.91 -15.00 -72.56
C ALA A 309 24.33 -14.20 -71.30
N VAL A 310 25.43 -13.45 -71.39
CA VAL A 310 25.97 -12.55 -70.36
C VAL A 310 25.28 -11.17 -70.39
N GLN A 311 24.32 -10.97 -71.32
CA GLN A 311 23.48 -9.78 -71.54
C GLN A 311 24.24 -8.44 -71.70
N CYS A 312 25.48 -8.44 -72.21
CA CYS A 312 26.33 -7.25 -72.24
C CYS A 312 26.33 -6.51 -73.58
N SER A 313 26.62 -5.20 -73.53
CA SER A 313 26.56 -4.32 -74.69
C SER A 313 27.84 -4.43 -75.54
N HIS A 314 29.00 -4.55 -74.90
CA HIS A 314 30.29 -4.66 -75.57
C HIS A 314 31.04 -5.95 -75.21
N LEU A 315 31.92 -6.33 -76.13
CA LEU A 315 32.79 -7.52 -76.06
C LEU A 315 33.73 -7.49 -74.84
N TRP A 316 34.22 -6.30 -74.49
CA TRP A 316 35.12 -6.07 -73.36
C TRP A 316 34.43 -6.24 -71.99
N ASP A 317 33.11 -6.04 -71.93
CA ASP A 317 32.32 -6.13 -70.69
C ASP A 317 32.20 -7.57 -70.18
N ILE A 318 32.36 -8.57 -71.06
CA ILE A 318 32.14 -9.99 -70.78
C ILE A 318 32.96 -10.46 -69.56
N ALA A 319 34.25 -10.12 -69.54
CA ALA A 319 35.14 -10.49 -68.43
C ALA A 319 34.75 -9.79 -67.12
N GLY A 320 34.35 -8.52 -67.18
CA GLY A 320 33.88 -7.77 -66.01
C GLY A 320 32.59 -8.35 -65.42
N ARG A 321 31.67 -8.84 -66.27
CA ARG A 321 30.44 -9.48 -65.82
C ARG A 321 30.65 -10.88 -65.25
N PHE A 322 31.56 -11.68 -65.79
CA PHE A 322 31.93 -12.95 -65.15
C PHE A 322 32.60 -12.75 -63.79
N LEU A 323 33.44 -11.72 -63.63
CA LEU A 323 34.02 -11.36 -62.33
C LEU A 323 32.95 -10.87 -61.34
N ALA A 324 32.01 -10.03 -61.79
CA ALA A 324 30.89 -9.59 -60.96
C ALA A 324 29.98 -10.77 -60.55
N GLN A 325 29.66 -11.68 -61.49
CA GLN A 325 28.89 -12.89 -61.21
C GLN A 325 29.59 -13.76 -60.17
N LYS A 326 30.91 -13.98 -60.30
CA LYS A 326 31.69 -14.75 -59.32
C LYS A 326 31.73 -14.08 -57.95
N SER A 327 31.84 -12.75 -57.89
CA SER A 327 31.72 -12.01 -56.62
C SER A 327 30.35 -12.22 -55.97
N THR A 328 29.26 -12.18 -56.75
CA THR A 328 27.91 -12.45 -56.22
C THR A 328 27.67 -13.92 -55.87
N GLU A 329 28.41 -14.85 -56.49
CA GLU A 329 28.41 -16.28 -56.15
C GLU A 329 29.10 -16.49 -54.79
N GLU A 330 30.29 -15.92 -54.59
CA GLU A 330 31.03 -15.92 -53.32
C GLU A 330 30.23 -15.23 -52.18
N ASP A 331 29.60 -14.07 -52.46
CA ASP A 331 28.72 -13.38 -51.50
C ASP A 331 27.46 -14.19 -51.13
N LEU A 332 26.97 -15.04 -52.02
CA LEU A 332 25.81 -15.92 -51.79
C LEU A 332 26.19 -17.21 -51.07
N GLU A 333 27.35 -17.80 -51.36
CA GLU A 333 27.90 -18.94 -50.61
C GLU A 333 28.11 -18.54 -49.14
N LEU A 334 28.73 -17.39 -48.88
CA LEU A 334 28.88 -16.84 -47.52
C LEU A 334 27.53 -16.63 -46.83
N GLN A 335 26.52 -16.08 -47.53
CA GLN A 335 25.16 -15.93 -46.98
C GLN A 335 24.46 -17.27 -46.71
N MET A 336 24.77 -18.33 -47.48
CA MET A 336 24.26 -19.68 -47.22
C MET A 336 24.89 -20.28 -45.96
N GLU A 337 26.22 -20.24 -45.81
CA GLU A 337 26.90 -20.68 -44.57
C GLU A 337 26.35 -19.94 -43.34
N ASP A 338 26.23 -18.61 -43.46
CA ASP A 338 25.72 -17.72 -42.41
C ASP A 338 24.24 -18.01 -42.07
N CYS A 339 23.46 -18.59 -42.99
CA CYS A 339 22.10 -19.07 -42.75
C CYS A 339 22.03 -20.50 -42.19
N GLU A 340 22.95 -21.37 -42.57
CA GLU A 340 23.05 -22.74 -42.04
C GLU A 340 23.54 -22.75 -40.58
N GLU A 341 24.50 -21.89 -40.21
CA GLU A 341 24.92 -21.76 -38.81
C GLU A 341 23.76 -21.27 -37.93
N LYS A 342 23.03 -20.23 -38.37
CA LYS A 342 21.84 -19.74 -37.66
C LYS A 342 20.76 -20.81 -37.52
N ARG A 343 20.57 -21.66 -38.54
CA ARG A 343 19.65 -22.81 -38.47
C ARG A 343 20.09 -23.83 -37.43
N ALA A 344 21.38 -24.20 -37.40
CA ALA A 344 21.93 -25.14 -36.44
C ALA A 344 21.86 -24.59 -34.99
N GLN A 345 22.14 -23.29 -34.79
CA GLN A 345 21.99 -22.62 -33.50
C GLN A 345 20.52 -22.65 -33.02
N LEU A 346 19.55 -22.37 -33.90
CA LEU A 346 18.12 -22.41 -33.59
C LEU A 346 17.63 -23.83 -33.29
N GLU A 347 18.07 -24.85 -34.03
CA GLU A 347 17.72 -26.25 -33.78
C GLU A 347 18.29 -26.74 -32.43
N ALA A 348 19.52 -26.34 -32.09
CA ALA A 348 20.12 -26.60 -30.79
C ALA A 348 19.42 -25.88 -29.63
N LEU A 349 18.84 -24.70 -29.87
CA LEU A 349 18.01 -23.96 -28.91
C LEU A 349 16.63 -24.63 -28.74
N MET A 350 16.00 -25.05 -29.84
CA MET A 350 14.72 -25.77 -29.83
C MET A 350 14.81 -27.04 -28.98
N LYS A 351 15.84 -27.88 -29.21
CA LYS A 351 16.07 -29.11 -28.43
C LYS A 351 16.32 -28.84 -26.93
N LYS A 352 16.92 -27.70 -26.56
CA LYS A 352 17.03 -27.28 -25.15
C LYS A 352 15.67 -26.92 -24.56
N LEU A 353 14.87 -26.14 -25.28
CA LEU A 353 13.52 -25.77 -24.84
C LEU A 353 12.58 -26.99 -24.74
N GLU A 354 12.69 -27.96 -25.64
CA GLU A 354 11.96 -29.25 -25.55
C GLU A 354 12.33 -30.03 -24.28
N ILE A 355 13.62 -30.05 -23.91
CA ILE A 355 14.09 -30.68 -22.67
C ILE A 355 13.61 -29.90 -21.44
N GLU A 356 13.66 -28.56 -21.45
CA GLU A 356 13.13 -27.73 -20.36
C GLU A 356 11.60 -27.88 -20.22
N GLU A 357 10.86 -27.91 -21.32
CA GLU A 357 9.42 -28.13 -21.33
C GLU A 357 9.06 -29.54 -20.81
N ALA A 358 9.83 -30.57 -21.20
CA ALA A 358 9.71 -31.91 -20.63
C ALA A 358 10.04 -31.93 -19.12
N MET A 359 11.08 -31.22 -18.68
CA MET A 359 11.39 -31.07 -17.24
C MET A 359 10.31 -30.31 -16.47
N LEU A 360 9.57 -29.40 -17.10
CA LEU A 360 8.44 -28.70 -16.49
C LEU A 360 7.16 -29.56 -16.48
N LYS A 361 6.85 -30.26 -17.58
CA LYS A 361 5.70 -31.18 -17.71
C LYS A 361 5.82 -32.41 -16.82
N PHE A 362 7.03 -32.97 -16.69
CA PHE A 362 7.30 -34.22 -15.97
C PHE A 362 8.10 -34.03 -14.68
N ARG A 363 8.29 -32.78 -14.22
CA ARG A 363 8.59 -32.52 -12.80
C ARG A 363 7.47 -33.14 -11.98
N GLN A 364 7.80 -34.16 -11.18
CA GLN A 364 6.87 -34.66 -10.17
C GLN A 364 6.45 -33.48 -9.29
N THR A 365 5.16 -33.15 -9.31
CA THR A 365 4.60 -32.18 -8.37
C THR A 365 4.88 -32.71 -6.95
N PRO A 366 5.61 -31.99 -6.09
CA PRO A 366 5.87 -32.45 -4.74
C PRO A 366 4.51 -32.64 -4.07
N SER A 367 4.25 -33.87 -3.60
CA SER A 367 2.91 -34.44 -3.39
C SER A 367 1.86 -33.42 -2.94
N SER A 368 0.69 -33.38 -3.59
CA SER A 368 -0.38 -32.38 -3.39
C SER A 368 -0.85 -32.15 -1.94
N VAL A 369 -0.51 -33.06 -1.02
CA VAL A 369 -0.62 -32.91 0.44
C VAL A 369 0.19 -31.71 0.98
N SER A 370 1.38 -31.43 0.44
CA SER A 370 2.26 -30.34 0.91
C SER A 370 1.67 -28.97 0.60
N PHE A 371 1.21 -28.75 -0.63
CA PHE A 371 0.56 -27.51 -1.04
C PHE A 371 -0.69 -27.21 -0.21
N LYS A 372 -1.59 -28.18 -0.02
CA LYS A 372 -2.79 -27.99 0.83
C LYS A 372 -2.44 -27.72 2.31
N SER A 373 -1.32 -28.28 2.80
CA SER A 373 -0.83 -28.01 4.16
C SER A 373 -0.25 -26.60 4.30
N VAL A 374 0.45 -26.10 3.28
CA VAL A 374 0.96 -24.70 3.24
C VAL A 374 -0.18 -23.70 3.03
N GLU A 375 -1.09 -23.97 2.10
CA GLU A 375 -2.31 -23.20 1.84
C GLU A 375 -3.15 -23.03 3.11
N LYS A 376 -3.42 -24.13 3.83
CA LYS A 376 -4.13 -24.06 5.11
C LYS A 376 -3.38 -23.20 6.13
N LYS A 377 -2.07 -23.41 6.33
CA LYS A 377 -1.28 -22.58 7.26
C LYS A 377 -1.29 -21.10 6.89
N MET A 378 -1.28 -20.77 5.60
CA MET A 378 -1.37 -19.40 5.12
C MET A 378 -2.74 -18.78 5.44
N SER A 379 -3.82 -19.54 5.29
CA SER A 379 -5.19 -19.14 5.68
C SER A 379 -5.36 -19.00 7.20
N ASP A 380 -4.81 -19.94 7.98
CA ASP A 380 -4.84 -19.90 9.44
C ASP A 380 -4.08 -18.65 9.97
N MET A 381 -2.89 -18.33 9.42
CA MET A 381 -2.13 -17.12 9.76
C MET A 381 -2.80 -15.82 9.29
N LEU A 382 -3.40 -15.82 8.09
CA LEU A 382 -4.14 -14.65 7.59
C LEU A 382 -5.27 -14.30 8.54
N LYS A 383 -6.03 -15.31 9.00
CA LYS A 383 -7.11 -15.11 9.96
C LYS A 383 -6.62 -14.58 11.31
N GLU A 384 -5.50 -15.09 11.83
CA GLU A 384 -4.91 -14.59 13.08
C GLU A 384 -4.55 -13.09 12.99
N GLU A 385 -3.96 -12.65 11.87
CA GLU A 385 -3.65 -11.23 11.65
C GLU A 385 -4.90 -10.38 11.33
N GLU A 386 -5.95 -10.94 10.72
CA GLU A 386 -7.25 -10.27 10.55
C GLU A 386 -7.95 -10.05 11.90
N ASP A 387 -8.04 -11.07 12.76
CA ASP A 387 -8.60 -10.97 14.11
C ASP A 387 -7.80 -9.96 14.97
N ARG A 388 -6.46 -9.97 14.84
CA ARG A 388 -5.55 -9.01 15.47
C ARG A 388 -5.75 -7.58 14.99
N LEU A 389 -5.97 -7.39 13.69
CA LEU A 389 -6.25 -6.09 13.07
C LEU A 389 -7.60 -5.53 13.53
N GLN A 390 -8.64 -6.36 13.59
CA GLN A 390 -9.94 -5.98 14.15
C GLN A 390 -9.84 -5.56 15.62
N LEU A 391 -9.10 -6.32 16.45
CA LEU A 391 -8.85 -5.97 17.84
C LEU A 391 -8.13 -4.62 17.96
N ALA A 392 -7.11 -4.37 17.15
CA ALA A 392 -6.39 -3.10 17.11
C ALA A 392 -7.29 -1.92 16.71
N HIS A 393 -8.14 -2.08 15.69
CA HIS A 393 -9.15 -1.08 15.32
C HIS A 393 -10.14 -0.81 16.44
N SER A 394 -10.65 -1.84 17.12
CA SER A 394 -11.59 -1.66 18.24
C SER A 394 -10.99 -0.83 19.38
N ASN A 395 -9.71 -1.04 19.69
CA ASN A 395 -8.96 -0.31 20.73
C ASN A 395 -8.63 1.12 20.29
N MET A 396 -8.34 1.34 19.00
CA MET A 396 -8.15 2.67 18.43
C MET A 396 -9.46 3.48 18.51
N THR A 397 -10.60 2.91 18.10
CA THR A 397 -11.91 3.57 18.18
C THR A 397 -12.32 3.88 19.62
N LYS A 398 -12.06 2.97 20.57
CA LYS A 398 -12.27 3.23 22.02
C LYS A 398 -11.40 4.40 22.51
N SER A 399 -10.13 4.45 22.09
CA SER A 399 -9.19 5.52 22.45
C SER A 399 -9.59 6.88 21.85
N GLN A 400 -10.07 6.89 20.60
CA GLN A 400 -10.59 8.10 19.94
C GLN A 400 -11.87 8.62 20.61
N LYS A 401 -12.81 7.73 20.96
CA LYS A 401 -14.01 8.09 21.75
C LYS A 401 -13.62 8.69 23.11
N LEU A 402 -12.67 8.09 23.82
CA LEU A 402 -12.17 8.62 25.10
C LEU A 402 -11.51 9.99 24.95
N LEU A 403 -10.66 10.18 23.94
CA LEU A 403 -10.03 11.47 23.64
C LEU A 403 -11.09 12.56 23.39
N LEU A 404 -12.05 12.31 22.50
CA LEU A 404 -13.13 13.25 22.20
C LEU A 404 -13.95 13.61 23.44
N THR A 405 -14.21 12.65 24.34
CA THR A 405 -14.90 12.89 25.62
C THR A 405 -14.07 13.79 26.55
N ILE A 406 -12.74 13.58 26.61
CA ILE A 406 -11.84 14.42 27.42
C ILE A 406 -11.75 15.84 26.84
N GLU A 407 -11.57 15.98 25.53
CA GLU A 407 -11.52 17.26 24.83
C GLU A 407 -12.83 18.06 25.02
N THR A 408 -13.98 17.38 24.83
CA THR A 408 -15.31 17.96 25.08
C THR A 408 -15.50 18.34 26.55
N GLY A 409 -14.96 17.55 27.48
CA GLY A 409 -14.99 17.84 28.92
C GLY A 409 -14.18 19.09 29.30
N ILE A 410 -12.96 19.23 28.75
CA ILE A 410 -12.09 20.39 28.96
C ILE A 410 -12.72 21.65 28.33
N ASP A 411 -13.30 21.55 27.14
CA ASP A 411 -13.98 22.69 26.50
C ASP A 411 -15.23 23.14 27.29
N ASN A 412 -16.03 22.20 27.80
CA ASN A 412 -17.15 22.51 28.70
C ASN A 412 -16.70 23.16 30.01
N LEU A 413 -15.57 22.74 30.57
CA LEU A 413 -14.99 23.34 31.79
C LEU A 413 -14.46 24.75 31.51
N TYR A 414 -13.74 24.93 30.40
CA TYR A 414 -13.19 26.21 29.95
C TYR A 414 -14.31 27.24 29.73
N ILE A 415 -15.37 26.89 29.01
CA ILE A 415 -16.53 27.76 28.76
C ILE A 415 -17.17 28.23 30.08
N ARG A 416 -17.26 27.35 31.10
CA ARG A 416 -17.83 27.69 32.42
C ARG A 416 -16.92 28.60 33.26
N LEU A 417 -15.60 28.45 33.14
CA LEU A 417 -14.62 29.23 33.93
C LEU A 417 -14.24 30.56 33.27
N MET A 418 -14.41 30.71 31.95
CA MET A 418 -14.13 31.92 31.17
C MET A 418 -14.89 33.16 31.62
N GLY A 419 -16.10 33.01 32.18
CA GLY A 419 -16.93 34.14 32.64
C GLY A 419 -16.57 34.70 34.01
N ILE A 420 -15.56 34.15 34.69
CA ILE A 420 -15.21 34.52 36.08
C ILE A 420 -14.13 35.61 36.05
N PRO A 421 -14.29 36.75 36.74
CA PRO A 421 -13.25 37.77 36.79
C PRO A 421 -12.10 37.36 37.74
N LEU A 422 -10.85 37.54 37.30
CA LEU A 422 -9.66 37.40 38.16
C LEU A 422 -9.27 38.76 38.77
N PRO A 423 -8.65 38.83 39.96
CA PRO A 423 -8.20 40.09 40.53
C PRO A 423 -7.17 40.79 39.64
N THR A 424 -7.24 42.13 39.59
CA THR A 424 -6.70 43.02 38.53
C THR A 424 -5.16 43.15 38.45
N GLY A 425 -4.41 42.15 38.91
CA GLY A 425 -2.94 42.11 38.90
C GLY A 425 -2.31 41.19 37.84
N GLN A 426 -3.07 40.26 37.26
CA GLN A 426 -2.57 39.37 36.20
C GLN A 426 -3.11 39.81 34.84
N LYS A 427 -2.21 39.99 33.86
CA LYS A 427 -2.60 40.33 32.48
C LYS A 427 -3.25 39.11 31.82
N GLU A 428 -4.56 39.16 31.61
CA GLU A 428 -5.23 38.26 30.68
C GLU A 428 -4.69 38.54 29.26
N ALA A 429 -3.94 37.59 28.71
CA ALA A 429 -3.75 37.53 27.27
C ALA A 429 -5.13 37.21 26.65
N ALA A 430 -5.57 38.05 25.70
CA ALA A 430 -6.91 37.91 25.12
C ALA A 430 -7.10 36.48 24.54
N PRO A 431 -8.23 35.81 24.80
CA PRO A 431 -8.44 34.44 24.37
C PRO A 431 -8.54 34.40 22.84
N SER A 432 -7.48 33.91 22.19
CA SER A 432 -7.55 33.54 20.78
C SER A 432 -8.50 32.36 20.61
N THR A 433 -9.31 32.39 19.54
CA THR A 433 -10.34 31.37 19.25
C THR A 433 -9.78 29.99 18.91
N THR A 434 -8.46 29.80 18.96
CA THR A 434 -7.74 28.56 18.67
C THR A 434 -6.72 28.27 19.79
N LEU A 435 -7.17 28.28 21.05
CA LEU A 435 -6.34 27.89 22.19
C LEU A 435 -6.17 26.36 22.21
N ASP A 436 -4.93 25.89 22.35
CA ASP A 436 -4.59 24.46 22.43
C ASP A 436 -5.22 23.77 23.66
N MET A 437 -5.46 22.46 23.58
CA MET A 437 -6.14 21.67 24.60
C MET A 437 -5.41 21.66 25.96
N TYR A 438 -4.06 21.55 25.96
CA TYR A 438 -3.28 21.66 27.19
C TYR A 438 -3.32 23.10 27.74
N SER A 439 -3.40 24.09 26.87
CA SER A 439 -3.49 25.50 27.25
C SER A 439 -4.88 25.86 27.83
N LYS A 440 -5.97 25.28 27.31
CA LYS A 440 -7.31 25.33 27.92
C LYS A 440 -7.32 24.64 29.29
N LEU A 441 -6.70 23.46 29.42
CA LEU A 441 -6.60 22.74 30.69
C LEU A 441 -5.82 23.51 31.75
N ALA A 442 -4.67 24.09 31.40
CA ALA A 442 -3.87 24.93 32.31
C ALA A 442 -4.60 26.22 32.72
N TYR A 443 -5.39 26.82 31.82
CA TYR A 443 -6.29 27.93 32.15
C TYR A 443 -7.34 27.49 33.17
N CYS A 444 -7.95 26.31 32.99
CA CYS A 444 -8.92 25.75 33.93
C CYS A 444 -8.29 25.46 35.30
N GLU A 445 -7.08 24.88 35.34
CA GLU A 445 -6.33 24.61 36.57
C GLU A 445 -6.08 25.90 37.37
N GLY A 446 -5.53 26.95 36.74
CA GLY A 446 -5.29 28.24 37.40
C GLY A 446 -6.57 28.91 37.92
N ARG A 447 -7.67 28.81 37.17
CA ARG A 447 -9.00 29.31 37.60
C ARG A 447 -9.56 28.52 38.77
N LEU A 448 -9.46 27.18 38.75
CA LEU A 448 -9.97 26.31 39.81
C LEU A 448 -9.16 26.46 41.10
N LEU A 449 -7.83 26.61 41.02
CA LEU A 449 -6.99 26.91 42.18
C LEU A 449 -7.35 28.26 42.82
N TYR A 450 -7.54 29.31 42.01
CA TYR A 450 -8.03 30.61 42.51
C TYR A 450 -9.41 30.49 43.19
N LEU A 451 -10.34 29.72 42.61
CA LEU A 451 -11.65 29.48 43.22
C LEU A 451 -11.56 28.67 44.52
N ALA A 452 -10.66 27.68 44.60
CA ALA A 452 -10.42 26.90 45.81
C ALA A 452 -9.88 27.78 46.94
N ASP A 453 -8.90 28.64 46.65
CA ASP A 453 -8.37 29.63 47.61
C ASP A 453 -9.47 30.60 48.07
N GLN A 454 -10.31 31.12 47.15
CA GLN A 454 -11.45 31.99 47.51
C GLN A 454 -12.46 31.28 48.41
N VAL A 455 -12.85 30.03 48.09
CA VAL A 455 -13.75 29.22 48.92
C VAL A 455 -13.12 28.94 50.29
N GLN A 456 -11.82 28.68 50.36
CA GLN A 456 -11.11 28.43 51.62
C GLN A 456 -10.96 29.69 52.48
N ILE A 457 -10.90 30.88 51.88
CA ILE A 457 -10.99 32.17 52.57
C ILE A 457 -12.42 32.42 53.08
N LEU A 458 -13.44 32.20 52.26
CA LEU A 458 -14.86 32.36 52.60
C LEU A 458 -15.37 31.33 53.62
N ALA A 459 -14.73 30.17 53.73
CA ALA A 459 -15.00 29.18 54.79
C ALA A 459 -14.74 29.74 56.20
N GLY A 460 -13.96 30.82 56.34
CA GLY A 460 -13.71 31.50 57.62
C GLY A 460 -14.86 32.40 58.11
N THR A 461 -15.90 32.64 57.32
CA THR A 461 -17.03 33.54 57.68
C THR A 461 -18.36 32.78 57.72
N GLU A 462 -18.66 32.15 58.86
CA GLU A 462 -19.92 31.41 59.07
C GLU A 462 -21.18 32.24 58.77
N GLU A 463 -21.17 33.54 59.07
CA GLU A 463 -22.25 34.47 58.74
C GLU A 463 -22.54 34.62 57.23
N VAL A 464 -21.56 34.37 56.36
CA VAL A 464 -21.77 34.41 54.90
C VAL A 464 -22.37 33.09 54.45
N ASN A 465 -21.89 31.97 54.99
CA ASN A 465 -22.38 30.63 54.65
C ASN A 465 -23.84 30.41 55.08
N THR A 466 -24.29 31.01 56.19
CA THR A 466 -25.73 31.02 56.56
C THR A 466 -26.54 31.87 55.57
N LYS A 467 -26.18 33.14 55.36
CA LYS A 467 -26.90 34.04 54.44
C LYS A 467 -26.97 33.52 53.01
N VAL A 468 -25.93 32.82 52.52
CA VAL A 468 -25.91 32.18 51.20
C VAL A 468 -26.77 30.90 51.18
N ARG A 469 -26.77 30.08 52.24
CA ARG A 469 -27.68 28.94 52.36
C ARG A 469 -29.13 29.40 52.36
N ASP A 470 -29.48 30.35 53.22
CA ASP A 470 -30.84 30.88 53.36
C ASP A 470 -31.33 31.51 52.04
N ALA A 471 -30.44 32.18 51.29
CA ALA A 471 -30.74 32.73 49.97
C ALA A 471 -30.94 31.66 48.89
N LEU A 472 -30.12 30.60 48.88
CA LEU A 472 -30.27 29.47 47.94
C LEU A 472 -31.55 28.68 48.22
N GLU A 473 -31.84 28.39 49.48
CA GLU A 473 -33.06 27.70 49.93
C GLU A 473 -34.31 28.56 49.65
N SER A 474 -34.22 29.88 49.84
CA SER A 474 -35.24 30.86 49.41
C SER A 474 -35.40 30.98 47.90
N SER A 475 -34.42 30.54 47.10
CA SER A 475 -34.44 30.56 45.64
C SER A 475 -35.05 29.28 45.08
N THR A 476 -34.59 28.12 45.53
CA THR A 476 -35.12 26.81 45.10
C THR A 476 -36.59 26.62 45.49
N LEU A 477 -37.06 27.25 46.57
CA LEU A 477 -38.49 27.33 46.93
C LEU A 477 -39.35 28.20 45.97
N LYS A 478 -38.74 29.07 45.16
CA LYS A 478 -39.43 29.94 44.18
C LYS A 478 -39.36 29.40 42.76
N GLU A 479 -38.48 28.43 42.50
CA GLU A 479 -38.22 27.88 41.17
C GLU A 479 -39.29 26.86 40.76
N LYS A 480 -40.17 27.26 39.83
CA LYS A 480 -41.30 26.44 39.36
C LYS A 480 -40.89 25.21 38.53
N GLN A 481 -39.61 25.08 38.19
CA GLN A 481 -39.05 23.97 37.41
C GLN A 481 -38.09 23.11 38.27
N ASN A 482 -38.50 22.78 39.49
CA ASN A 482 -37.84 21.74 40.29
C ASN A 482 -38.01 20.36 39.64
N THR A 483 -37.19 20.07 38.63
CA THR A 483 -37.00 18.72 38.07
C THR A 483 -36.35 17.83 39.13
N ARG A 484 -37.19 17.07 39.84
CA ARG A 484 -36.72 15.88 40.57
C ARG A 484 -35.98 14.99 39.57
N ILE A 485 -34.66 14.93 39.68
CA ILE A 485 -33.85 13.98 38.92
C ILE A 485 -34.21 12.59 39.46
N SER A 486 -34.96 11.83 38.66
CA SER A 486 -35.08 10.39 38.88
C SER A 486 -33.71 9.79 38.57
N PHE A 487 -33.05 9.23 39.58
CA PHE A 487 -31.99 8.27 39.32
C PHE A 487 -32.66 6.97 38.90
N GLU A 488 -32.93 6.86 37.60
CA GLU A 488 -33.08 5.56 36.97
C GLU A 488 -31.75 4.82 37.14
N GLU A 489 -31.80 3.59 37.65
CA GLU A 489 -30.60 2.79 37.87
C GLU A 489 -29.97 2.50 36.51
N MET A 490 -28.78 3.09 36.29
CA MET A 490 -27.94 2.99 35.11
C MET A 490 -28.06 1.61 34.44
N GLU A 491 -28.84 1.55 33.36
CA GLU A 491 -29.07 0.31 32.61
C GLU A 491 -27.74 -0.27 32.14
N GLU A 492 -27.69 -1.60 32.07
CA GLU A 492 -26.48 -2.39 31.89
C GLU A 492 -25.69 -1.92 30.65
N ASP A 493 -24.43 -1.56 30.87
CA ASP A 493 -23.48 -1.13 29.84
C ASP A 493 -23.45 -2.22 28.74
N VAL A 494 -24.00 -1.91 27.57
CA VAL A 494 -24.48 -2.93 26.62
C VAL A 494 -23.31 -3.76 26.12
N ILE A 495 -23.20 -4.98 26.66
CA ILE A 495 -22.28 -5.99 26.15
C ILE A 495 -22.74 -6.32 24.73
N GLU A 496 -21.95 -5.84 23.77
CA GLU A 496 -22.22 -5.88 22.33
C GLU A 496 -22.42 -7.34 21.89
N THR A 497 -23.68 -7.76 21.75
CA THR A 497 -24.05 -9.17 21.62
C THR A 497 -23.53 -9.75 20.31
N PHE A 498 -22.47 -10.55 20.39
CA PHE A 498 -21.95 -11.32 19.27
C PHE A 498 -23.06 -12.21 18.68
N GLN A 499 -23.51 -11.88 17.46
CA GLN A 499 -24.38 -12.74 16.67
C GLN A 499 -23.56 -13.91 16.07
N PHE A 500 -23.23 -14.90 16.91
CA PHE A 500 -22.92 -16.24 16.43
C PHE A 500 -24.21 -16.99 16.13
N ALA A 501 -24.29 -17.58 14.93
CA ALA A 501 -25.43 -18.41 14.53
C ALA A 501 -25.38 -19.79 15.20
N ASP A 502 -26.52 -20.22 15.73
CA ASP A 502 -26.96 -21.60 15.96
C ASP A 502 -25.94 -22.65 16.44
N VAL A 503 -25.68 -22.67 17.76
CA VAL A 503 -25.37 -23.93 18.48
C VAL A 503 -26.07 -23.94 19.86
N ASP A 504 -26.90 -24.96 20.09
CA ASP A 504 -27.53 -25.38 21.36
C ASP A 504 -27.91 -24.32 22.40
N HIS A 505 -29.15 -23.82 22.31
CA HIS A 505 -29.85 -23.19 23.42
C HIS A 505 -30.17 -24.19 24.55
N SER A 506 -29.21 -24.41 25.44
CA SER A 506 -29.52 -25.00 26.75
C SER A 506 -30.53 -24.10 27.48
N TYR A 507 -31.64 -24.69 27.96
CA TYR A 507 -32.77 -23.93 28.53
C TYR A 507 -32.38 -23.30 29.88
N VAL A 508 -32.17 -21.98 29.87
CA VAL A 508 -31.97 -21.16 31.07
C VAL A 508 -33.35 -20.65 31.54
N PRO A 509 -33.87 -21.09 32.71
CA PRO A 509 -35.19 -20.68 33.17
C PRO A 509 -35.23 -19.18 33.50
N SER A 510 -36.27 -18.48 33.06
CA SER A 510 -36.43 -17.05 33.37
C SER A 510 -36.63 -16.80 34.87
N ARG A 511 -36.36 -15.58 35.34
CA ARG A 511 -36.62 -15.13 36.73
C ARG A 511 -38.07 -15.39 37.15
N ALA A 512 -39.02 -15.32 36.22
CA ALA A 512 -40.43 -15.63 36.46
C ALA A 512 -40.68 -17.14 36.64
N GLU A 513 -40.01 -18.00 35.87
CA GLU A 513 -40.12 -19.45 35.97
C GLU A 513 -39.44 -20.00 37.22
N ILE A 514 -38.26 -19.48 37.59
CA ILE A 514 -37.59 -19.78 38.86
C ILE A 514 -38.52 -19.45 40.03
N LYS A 515 -39.15 -18.25 40.01
CA LYS A 515 -40.14 -17.85 41.02
C LYS A 515 -41.37 -18.79 41.02
N LYS A 516 -41.83 -19.23 39.85
CA LYS A 516 -42.98 -20.17 39.69
C LYS A 516 -42.63 -21.63 40.07
N GLN A 517 -41.36 -22.03 40.04
CA GLN A 517 -40.88 -23.30 40.59
C GLN A 517 -40.73 -23.21 42.12
N GLY A 518 -40.15 -22.14 42.64
CA GLY A 518 -40.06 -21.89 44.09
C GLY A 518 -41.45 -21.85 44.76
N GLN A 519 -42.41 -21.17 44.14
CA GLN A 519 -43.82 -21.16 44.55
C GLN A 519 -44.40 -22.59 44.63
N ARG A 520 -44.22 -23.40 43.58
CA ARG A 520 -44.68 -24.80 43.56
C ARG A 520 -44.04 -25.65 44.65
N LEU A 521 -42.74 -25.54 44.87
CA LEU A 521 -42.03 -26.25 45.95
C LEU A 521 -42.59 -25.89 47.34
N ILE A 522 -42.95 -24.63 47.57
CA ILE A 522 -43.58 -24.19 48.82
C ILE A 522 -45.00 -24.78 48.96
N GLU A 523 -45.80 -24.73 47.89
CA GLU A 523 -47.16 -25.30 47.87
C GLU A 523 -47.18 -26.82 48.03
N GLU A 524 -46.16 -27.52 47.53
CA GLU A 524 -46.00 -28.97 47.67
C GLU A 524 -45.57 -29.36 49.09
N LYS A 525 -44.64 -28.60 49.70
CA LYS A 525 -44.23 -28.76 51.11
C LYS A 525 -45.35 -28.47 52.11
N LEU A 526 -46.30 -27.57 51.76
CA LEU A 526 -47.45 -27.24 52.61
C LEU A 526 -48.60 -28.28 52.56
N LYS A 527 -48.62 -29.20 51.59
CA LYS A 527 -49.68 -30.21 51.44
C LYS A 527 -49.47 -31.47 52.32
N VAL A 528 -49.27 -31.26 53.62
CA VAL A 528 -49.14 -32.36 54.59
C VAL A 528 -50.49 -33.03 54.88
N ALA A 529 -50.72 -34.16 54.21
CA ALA A 529 -51.53 -35.32 54.65
C ALA A 529 -52.88 -35.06 55.37
N LYS A 530 -53.97 -34.91 54.59
CA LYS A 530 -55.30 -35.34 55.06
C LYS A 530 -55.32 -36.88 55.17
N LYS A 531 -55.26 -37.40 56.40
CA LYS A 531 -55.32 -38.84 56.70
C LYS A 531 -56.60 -39.47 56.12
N LYS A 532 -56.48 -40.57 55.36
CA LYS A 532 -57.58 -41.54 55.22
C LYS A 532 -57.71 -42.31 56.54
N LYS A 533 -58.94 -42.44 57.04
CA LYS A 533 -59.28 -43.34 58.14
C LYS A 533 -59.41 -44.78 57.62
N LYS A 534 -59.17 -45.76 58.50
CA LYS A 534 -59.93 -47.02 58.52
C LYS A 534 -61.22 -46.77 59.30
#